data_AF-A0A381UR22-F1
#
_entry.id   AF-A0A381UR22-F1
#
_cell.length_a   1.000
_cell.length_b   1.000
_cell.length_c   1.000
_cell.angle_alpha   90.00
_cell.angle_beta   90.00
_cell.angle_gamma   90.00
#
_symmetry.space_group_name_H-M   'P 1'
#
loop_
_entity.id
_entity.type
_entity.pdbx_description
1 polymer ?
#
loop_
_entity_poly.entity_id
_entity_poly.type
_entity_poly.pdbx_seq_one_letter_code
_entity_poly.pdbx_strand_id
1 'polypeptide(L)'
;MNMLIYCENGNLTIRKPNGLEYSFENTDKPELGFEYDVLVYDDIEVKILKWDNDKQFDDQEKINLIDSEIDAIETYISNSAPPEGVSLQNQYSGNLQQMAEGYIVDQADSYGFSGTMDVIGAGREGSNHPMRSDARRVLEYYDAVWNVYLNVVNEIRNTREDTLQDFETYSSQLPSPQKALID
;
A
#
# COMPACT_ATOMS: atom_id res chain seq x y z
N MET A 1 1.97 -10.31 10.14
CA MET A 1 3.07 -11.27 9.88
C MET A 1 4.29 -10.45 9.55
N ASN A 2 5.46 -10.84 10.04
CA ASN A 2 6.70 -10.12 9.76
C ASN A 2 7.21 -10.52 8.38
N MET A 3 7.92 -9.62 7.72
CA MET A 3 8.47 -9.88 6.39
C MET A 3 9.91 -9.40 6.32
N LEU A 4 10.75 -10.19 5.65
CA LEU A 4 12.05 -9.74 5.17
C LEU A 4 12.32 -10.36 3.80
N ILE A 5 12.46 -9.51 2.80
CA ILE A 5 12.79 -9.91 1.43
C ILE A 5 14.06 -9.18 1.03
N TYR A 6 15.09 -9.94 0.68
CA TYR A 6 16.31 -9.41 0.08
C TYR A 6 16.46 -9.99 -1.33
N CYS A 7 16.46 -9.12 -2.33
CA CYS A 7 16.54 -9.49 -3.74
C CYS A 7 17.97 -9.37 -4.28
N GLU A 8 18.22 -10.01 -5.41
CA GLU A 8 19.50 -10.06 -6.13
C GLU A 8 20.01 -8.68 -6.56
N ASN A 9 19.09 -7.72 -6.70
CA ASN A 9 19.38 -6.34 -7.07
C ASN A 9 19.77 -5.45 -5.87
N GLY A 10 19.89 -6.03 -4.67
CA GLY A 10 20.23 -5.30 -3.45
C GLY A 10 19.06 -4.54 -2.83
N ASN A 11 17.81 -4.86 -3.21
CA ASN A 11 16.63 -4.31 -2.55
C ASN A 11 16.27 -5.13 -1.31
N LEU A 12 16.11 -4.45 -0.18
CA LEU A 12 15.68 -5.03 1.08
C LEU A 12 14.31 -4.48 1.45
N THR A 13 13.30 -5.34 1.57
CA THR A 13 11.96 -4.96 2.04
C THR A 13 11.69 -5.60 3.38
N ILE A 14 11.17 -4.84 4.34
CA ILE A 14 10.90 -5.27 5.71
C ILE A 14 9.46 -4.90 6.07
N ARG A 15 8.72 -5.86 6.67
CA ARG A 15 7.43 -5.60 7.33
C ARG A 15 7.53 -5.94 8.80
N LYS A 16 7.11 -5.00 9.63
CA LYS A 16 7.07 -5.10 11.10
C LYS A 16 5.79 -5.77 11.60
N PRO A 17 5.74 -6.20 12.87
CA PRO A 17 4.54 -6.82 13.44
C PRO A 17 3.30 -5.94 13.41
N ASN A 18 3.47 -4.62 13.52
CA ASN A 18 2.41 -3.63 13.45
C ASN A 18 1.95 -3.31 12.01
N GLY A 19 2.51 -3.99 11.00
CA GLY A 19 2.18 -3.79 9.58
C GLY A 19 2.94 -2.66 8.89
N LEU A 20 3.87 -1.97 9.57
CA LEU A 20 4.74 -0.99 8.93
C LEU A 20 5.65 -1.70 7.94
N GLU A 21 5.62 -1.27 6.68
CA GLU A 21 6.40 -1.82 5.58
C GLU A 21 7.31 -0.74 4.97
N TYR A 22 8.55 -1.12 4.68
CA TYR A 22 9.51 -0.22 4.06
C TYR A 22 10.60 -0.96 3.31
N SER A 23 11.18 -0.27 2.34
CA SER A 23 12.24 -0.80 1.50
C SER A 23 13.49 0.09 1.51
N PHE A 24 14.64 -0.55 1.37
CA PHE A 24 15.91 0.07 1.05
C PHE A 24 16.35 -0.38 -0.33
N GLU A 25 16.80 0.56 -1.15
CA GLU A 25 17.35 0.28 -2.47
C GLU A 25 18.88 0.28 -2.42
N ASN A 26 19.51 -0.60 -3.20
CA ASN A 26 20.97 -0.71 -3.30
C ASN A 26 21.67 -0.85 -1.94
N THR A 27 21.13 -1.70 -1.07
CA THR A 27 21.68 -1.93 0.27
C THR A 27 22.54 -3.20 0.30
N ASP A 28 23.51 -3.18 1.21
CA ASP A 28 24.32 -4.35 1.50
C ASP A 28 23.46 -5.47 2.08
N LYS A 29 23.86 -6.70 1.80
CA LYS A 29 23.17 -7.88 2.31
C LYS A 29 23.18 -7.88 3.85
N PRO A 30 22.02 -8.09 4.50
CA PRO A 30 21.98 -8.24 5.96
C PRO A 30 22.91 -9.35 6.47
N GLU A 31 23.65 -9.08 7.55
CA GLU A 31 24.46 -10.08 8.23
C GLU A 31 23.61 -10.90 9.20
N LEU A 32 23.03 -12.00 8.70
CA LEU A 32 22.13 -12.86 9.49
C LEU A 32 22.80 -14.12 10.06
N GLY A 33 24.11 -14.30 9.83
CA GLY A 33 24.86 -15.47 10.32
C GLY A 33 24.74 -16.73 9.46
N PHE A 34 24.13 -16.63 8.27
CA PHE A 34 24.07 -17.70 7.27
C PHE A 34 24.22 -17.13 5.85
N GLU A 35 24.54 -18.00 4.88
CA GLU A 35 24.73 -17.61 3.48
C GLU A 35 23.42 -17.62 2.70
N TYR A 36 23.30 -16.65 1.79
CA TYR A 36 22.21 -16.47 0.82
C TYR A 36 22.59 -15.36 -0.17
N ASP A 37 22.09 -15.42 -1.39
CA ASP A 37 22.08 -14.33 -2.37
C ASP A 37 20.70 -13.65 -2.39
N VAL A 38 19.64 -14.47 -2.31
CA VAL A 38 18.24 -14.00 -2.22
C VAL A 38 17.59 -14.66 -1.01
N LEU A 39 16.80 -13.90 -0.28
CA LEU A 39 16.08 -14.34 0.91
C LEU A 39 14.64 -13.87 0.84
N VAL A 40 13.69 -14.79 1.04
CA VAL A 40 12.27 -14.49 1.12
C VAL A 40 11.74 -15.09 2.41
N TYR A 41 11.30 -14.22 3.30
CA TYR A 41 10.57 -14.55 4.52
C TYR A 41 9.27 -13.75 4.51
N ASP A 42 8.19 -14.38 4.04
CA ASP A 42 6.80 -13.86 4.04
C ASP A 42 5.83 -15.06 3.96
N ASP A 43 4.99 -15.14 2.93
CA ASP A 43 4.14 -16.31 2.63
C ASP A 43 4.93 -17.59 2.31
N ILE A 44 6.19 -17.42 1.85
CA ILE A 44 7.16 -18.50 1.65
C ILE A 44 8.43 -18.19 2.42
N GLU A 45 9.04 -19.22 2.98
CA GLU A 45 10.21 -19.13 3.86
C GLU A 45 11.40 -19.85 3.21
N VAL A 46 12.05 -19.17 2.28
CA VAL A 46 13.10 -19.76 1.44
C VAL A 46 14.30 -18.84 1.27
N LYS A 47 15.47 -19.44 1.07
CA LYS A 47 16.68 -18.76 0.63
C LYS A 47 17.24 -19.41 -0.63
N ILE A 48 17.96 -18.62 -1.41
CA ILE A 48 18.72 -19.07 -2.57
C ILE A 48 20.18 -18.74 -2.28
N LEU A 49 21.06 -19.74 -2.27
CA LEU A 49 22.48 -19.55 -1.93
C LEU A 49 23.27 -18.86 -3.04
N LYS A 50 22.91 -19.13 -4.29
CA LYS A 50 23.58 -18.58 -5.47
C LYS A 50 22.53 -18.25 -6.53
N TRP A 51 22.36 -16.98 -6.82
CA TRP A 51 21.39 -16.55 -7.83
C TRP A 51 21.89 -16.87 -9.24
N ASP A 52 21.05 -17.53 -10.04
CA ASP A 52 21.32 -17.85 -11.45
C ASP A 52 20.59 -16.85 -12.36
N ASN A 53 21.33 -15.93 -12.98
CA ASN A 53 20.75 -14.87 -13.82
C ASN A 53 20.00 -15.39 -15.06
N ASP A 54 20.22 -16.66 -15.44
CA ASP A 54 19.57 -17.28 -16.60
C ASP A 54 18.21 -17.92 -16.24
N LYS A 55 17.81 -17.91 -14.96
CA LYS A 55 16.58 -18.55 -14.46
C LYS A 55 15.64 -17.56 -13.78
N GLN A 56 14.34 -17.82 -13.91
CA GLN A 56 13.32 -17.11 -13.14
C GLN A 56 13.28 -17.61 -11.70
N PHE A 57 12.75 -16.81 -10.78
CA PHE A 57 12.67 -17.11 -9.35
C PHE A 57 12.12 -18.52 -9.08
N ASP A 58 11.05 -18.92 -9.77
CA ASP A 58 10.40 -20.23 -9.58
C ASP A 58 11.28 -21.43 -9.94
N ASP A 59 12.22 -21.25 -10.87
CA ASP A 59 13.16 -22.28 -11.33
C ASP A 59 14.49 -22.28 -10.55
N GLN A 60 14.69 -21.34 -9.63
CA GLN A 60 15.86 -21.30 -8.76
C GLN A 60 15.82 -22.45 -7.74
N GLU A 61 17.01 -22.92 -7.35
CA GLU A 61 17.17 -23.88 -6.26
C GLU A 61 16.87 -23.18 -4.92
N LYS A 62 15.67 -23.47 -4.39
CA LYS A 62 15.19 -22.92 -3.12
C LYS A 62 15.52 -23.88 -1.99
N ILE A 63 16.09 -23.33 -0.92
CA ILE A 63 16.32 -24.04 0.33
C ILE A 63 15.38 -23.44 1.37
N ASN A 64 14.59 -24.29 2.02
CA ASN A 64 13.72 -23.84 3.11
C ASN A 64 14.56 -23.31 4.27
N LEU A 65 14.08 -22.26 4.91
CA LEU A 65 14.67 -21.72 6.12
C LEU A 65 14.51 -22.72 7.28
N ILE A 66 15.51 -22.77 8.15
CA ILE A 66 15.43 -23.54 9.41
C ILE A 66 15.11 -22.60 10.58
N ASP A 67 14.60 -23.15 11.68
CA ASP A 67 14.17 -22.38 12.86
C ASP A 67 15.21 -21.36 13.34
N SER A 68 16.49 -21.73 13.39
CA SER A 68 17.56 -20.81 13.82
C SER A 68 17.79 -19.64 12.86
N GLU A 69 17.50 -19.83 11.57
CA GLU A 69 17.61 -18.77 10.56
C GLU A 69 16.40 -17.83 10.64
N ILE A 70 15.22 -18.40 10.88
CA ILE A 70 13.99 -17.64 11.14
C ILE A 70 14.17 -16.77 12.40
N ASP A 71 14.70 -17.33 13.49
CA ASP A 71 15.00 -16.58 14.72
C ASP A 71 15.95 -15.40 14.47
N ALA A 72 16.96 -15.59 13.61
CA ALA A 72 17.90 -14.55 13.23
C ALA A 72 17.22 -13.45 12.40
N ILE A 73 16.37 -13.83 11.44
CA ILE A 73 15.57 -12.91 10.63
C ILE A 73 14.63 -12.09 11.51
N GLU A 74 13.89 -12.73 12.41
CA GLU A 74 12.96 -12.09 13.34
C GLU A 74 13.66 -11.10 14.27
N THR A 75 14.85 -11.47 14.74
CA THR A 75 15.71 -10.58 15.53
C THR A 75 16.15 -9.36 14.71
N TYR A 76 16.54 -9.57 13.45
CA TYR A 76 16.94 -8.47 12.56
C TYR A 76 15.75 -7.54 12.26
N ILE A 77 14.58 -8.10 11.92
CA ILE A 77 13.35 -7.33 11.70
C ILE A 77 13.07 -6.50 12.93
N SER A 78 13.07 -7.08 14.13
CA SER A 78 12.79 -6.37 15.38
C SER A 78 13.73 -5.18 15.61
N ASN A 79 15.02 -5.34 15.34
CA ASN A 79 16.05 -4.31 15.55
C ASN A 79 16.19 -3.29 14.41
N SER A 80 15.68 -3.59 13.22
CA SER A 80 15.77 -2.68 12.08
C SER A 80 15.01 -1.38 12.34
N ALA A 81 15.53 -0.25 11.85
CA ALA A 81 14.86 1.04 11.94
C ALA A 81 14.32 1.43 10.55
N PRO A 82 13.10 1.98 10.46
CA PRO A 82 12.61 2.50 9.20
C PRO A 82 13.44 3.73 8.75
N PRO A 83 13.50 4.01 7.44
CA PRO A 83 14.09 5.25 6.93
C PRO A 83 13.44 6.51 7.51
N GLU A 84 14.13 7.65 7.38
CA GLU A 84 13.55 8.94 7.78
C GLU A 84 12.26 9.23 6.99
N GLY A 85 11.23 9.70 7.68
CA GLY A 85 9.93 10.00 7.09
C GLY A 85 9.03 8.79 6.86
N VAL A 86 9.49 7.57 7.14
CA VAL A 86 8.68 6.37 7.07
C VAL A 86 8.07 6.09 8.46
N SER A 87 6.75 6.03 8.52
CA SER A 87 6.00 5.68 9.74
C SER A 87 4.67 5.04 9.36
N LEU A 88 4.03 4.37 10.33
CA LEU A 88 2.75 3.72 10.07
C LEU A 88 1.67 4.76 9.74
N GLN A 89 1.72 5.95 10.35
CA GLN A 89 0.82 7.06 10.01
C GLN A 89 0.96 7.47 8.54
N ASN A 90 2.19 7.59 8.05
CA ASN A 90 2.43 8.03 6.67
C ASN A 90 2.01 6.95 5.68
N GLN A 91 2.29 5.68 5.97
CA GLN A 91 1.82 4.54 5.17
C GLN A 91 0.28 4.50 5.12
N TYR A 92 -0.40 4.59 6.26
CA TYR A 92 -1.86 4.58 6.31
C TYR A 92 -2.45 5.79 5.57
N SER A 93 -1.86 6.98 5.74
CA SER A 93 -2.30 8.18 5.04
C SER A 93 -2.19 8.02 3.52
N GLY A 94 -1.05 7.50 3.04
CA GLY A 94 -0.83 7.26 1.61
C GLY A 94 -1.79 6.21 1.03
N ASN A 95 -2.00 5.10 1.75
CA ASN A 95 -2.92 4.05 1.33
C ASN A 95 -4.37 4.54 1.29
N LEU A 96 -4.81 5.31 2.29
CA LEU A 96 -6.14 5.93 2.29
C LEU A 96 -6.30 6.93 1.14
N GLN A 97 -5.25 7.66 0.79
CA GLN A 97 -5.28 8.60 -0.34
C GLN A 97 -5.51 7.86 -1.65
N GLN A 98 -4.73 6.81 -1.91
CA GLN A 98 -4.89 5.98 -3.12
C GLN A 98 -6.28 5.36 -3.20
N MET A 99 -6.82 4.90 -2.07
CA MET A 99 -8.17 4.36 -1.98
C MET A 99 -9.24 5.42 -2.28
N ALA A 100 -9.11 6.62 -1.72
CA ALA A 100 -10.00 7.74 -2.00
C ALA A 100 -9.98 8.15 -3.48
N GLU A 101 -8.79 8.22 -4.08
CA GLU A 101 -8.61 8.50 -5.52
C GLU A 101 -9.26 7.42 -6.39
N GLY A 102 -9.06 6.14 -6.06
CA GLY A 102 -9.70 5.02 -6.73
C GLY A 102 -11.22 5.07 -6.66
N TYR A 103 -11.78 5.37 -5.48
CA TYR A 103 -13.22 5.53 -5.30
C TYR A 103 -13.83 6.63 -6.17
N ILE A 104 -13.13 7.75 -6.34
CA ILE A 104 -13.57 8.85 -7.21
C ILE A 104 -13.58 8.40 -8.67
N VAL A 105 -12.56 7.64 -9.11
CA VAL A 105 -12.51 7.08 -10.46
C VAL A 105 -13.66 6.09 -10.67
N ASP A 106 -13.86 5.15 -9.76
CA ASP A 106 -14.95 4.18 -9.81
C ASP A 106 -16.32 4.88 -9.87
N GLN A 107 -16.50 5.95 -9.11
CA GLN A 107 -17.72 6.76 -9.14
C GLN A 107 -17.92 7.40 -10.52
N ALA A 108 -16.89 8.02 -11.09
CA ALA A 108 -16.95 8.65 -12.41
C ALA A 108 -17.28 7.63 -13.51
N ASP A 109 -16.61 6.47 -13.47
CA ASP A 109 -16.80 5.37 -14.40
C ASP A 109 -18.22 4.79 -14.31
N SER A 110 -18.81 4.74 -13.10
CA SER A 110 -20.18 4.25 -12.91
C SER A 110 -21.25 5.10 -13.62
N TYR A 111 -20.95 6.38 -13.86
CA TYR A 111 -21.78 7.28 -14.66
C TYR A 111 -21.31 7.40 -16.11
N GLY A 112 -20.30 6.66 -16.55
CA GLY A 112 -19.83 6.63 -17.94
C GLY A 112 -18.91 7.79 -18.34
N PHE A 113 -18.32 8.50 -17.37
CA PHE A 113 -17.29 9.50 -17.66
C PHE A 113 -15.92 8.83 -17.84
N SER A 114 -15.07 9.35 -18.72
CA SER A 114 -13.74 8.79 -18.95
C SER A 114 -12.67 9.30 -17.97
N GLY A 115 -13.06 10.13 -17.00
CA GLY A 115 -12.16 10.69 -15.99
C GLY A 115 -12.57 12.08 -15.51
N THR A 116 -11.82 12.58 -14.53
CA THR A 116 -12.17 13.79 -13.75
C THR A 116 -12.30 15.05 -14.60
N MET A 117 -11.49 15.21 -15.66
CA MET A 117 -11.57 16.39 -16.53
C MET A 117 -12.90 16.47 -17.29
N ASP A 118 -13.42 15.32 -17.72
CA ASP A 118 -14.73 15.22 -18.39
C ASP A 118 -15.86 15.54 -17.40
N VAL A 119 -15.79 14.98 -16.19
CA VAL A 119 -16.72 15.29 -15.09
C VAL A 119 -16.74 16.79 -14.79
N ILE A 120 -15.57 17.44 -14.66
CA ILE A 120 -15.48 18.89 -14.39
C ILE A 120 -16.10 19.67 -15.57
N GLY A 121 -15.75 19.32 -16.80
CA GLY A 121 -16.27 19.96 -18.01
C GLY A 121 -17.79 19.84 -18.15
N ALA A 122 -18.34 18.68 -17.83
CA ALA A 122 -19.77 18.39 -17.88
C ALA A 122 -20.54 19.02 -16.70
N GLY A 123 -19.97 18.99 -15.49
CA GLY A 123 -20.61 19.39 -14.23
C GLY A 123 -20.53 20.88 -13.91
N ARG A 124 -19.60 21.62 -14.55
CA ARG A 124 -19.39 23.06 -14.30
C ARG A 124 -20.67 23.88 -14.39
N GLU A 125 -20.66 25.00 -13.70
CA GLU A 125 -21.75 25.97 -13.76
C GLU A 125 -22.01 26.44 -15.21
N GLY A 126 -23.29 26.56 -15.58
CA GLY A 126 -23.71 26.93 -16.93
C GLY A 126 -23.45 25.88 -18.02
N SER A 127 -23.00 24.67 -17.69
CA SER A 127 -22.86 23.58 -18.66
C SER A 127 -24.22 23.11 -19.20
N ASN A 128 -24.29 22.91 -20.51
CA ASN A 128 -25.43 22.29 -21.19
C ASN A 128 -25.20 20.81 -21.52
N HIS A 129 -24.16 20.17 -20.93
CA HIS A 129 -23.87 18.76 -21.16
C HIS A 129 -25.09 17.89 -20.80
N PRO A 130 -25.43 16.86 -21.60
CA PRO A 130 -26.57 15.98 -21.31
C PRO A 130 -26.49 15.33 -19.93
N MET A 131 -25.28 14.95 -19.51
CA MET A 131 -25.00 14.25 -18.26
C MET A 131 -24.56 15.20 -17.11
N ARG A 132 -24.83 16.50 -17.23
CA ARG A 132 -24.37 17.51 -16.24
C ARG A 132 -24.81 17.22 -14.80
N SER A 133 -25.99 16.62 -14.61
CA SER A 133 -26.51 16.29 -13.28
C SER A 133 -25.72 15.15 -12.65
N ASP A 134 -25.39 14.14 -13.44
CA ASP A 134 -24.58 13.02 -12.99
C ASP A 134 -23.14 13.44 -12.72
N ALA A 135 -22.57 14.29 -13.58
CA ALA A 135 -21.27 14.89 -13.34
C ALA A 135 -21.21 15.66 -12.01
N ARG A 136 -22.27 16.41 -11.66
CA ARG A 136 -22.37 17.09 -10.37
C ARG A 136 -22.44 16.13 -9.19
N ARG A 137 -23.15 15.00 -9.32
CA ARG A 137 -23.16 13.96 -8.29
C ARG A 137 -21.77 13.37 -8.05
N VAL A 138 -20.98 13.18 -9.10
CA VAL A 138 -19.58 12.74 -8.98
C VAL A 138 -18.74 13.80 -8.23
N LEU A 139 -18.92 15.09 -8.54
CA LEU A 139 -18.22 16.18 -7.83
C LEU A 139 -18.66 16.30 -6.35
N GLU A 140 -19.94 16.12 -6.06
CA GLU A 140 -20.46 16.09 -4.68
C GLU A 140 -19.87 14.90 -3.90
N TYR A 141 -19.76 13.74 -4.54
CA TYR A 141 -19.11 12.57 -3.96
C TYR A 141 -17.61 12.78 -3.74
N TYR A 142 -16.91 13.41 -4.69
CA TYR A 142 -15.52 13.81 -4.54
C TYR A 142 -15.33 14.64 -3.25
N ASP A 143 -16.17 15.67 -3.05
CA ASP A 143 -16.10 16.50 -1.85
C ASP A 143 -16.37 15.69 -0.57
N ALA A 144 -17.35 14.79 -0.60
CA ALA A 144 -17.66 13.94 0.55
C ALA A 144 -16.48 13.02 0.93
N VAL A 145 -15.86 12.36 -0.05
CA VAL A 145 -14.70 11.48 0.16
C VAL A 145 -13.53 12.26 0.73
N TRP A 146 -13.15 13.39 0.12
CA TRP A 146 -12.00 14.18 0.58
C TRP A 146 -12.20 14.78 1.96
N ASN A 147 -13.42 15.21 2.31
CA ASN A 147 -13.71 15.70 3.66
C ASN A 147 -13.49 14.60 4.71
N VAL A 148 -13.99 13.39 4.47
CA VAL A 148 -13.80 12.27 5.40
C VAL A 148 -12.33 11.84 5.45
N TYR A 149 -11.68 11.68 4.30
CA TYR A 149 -10.25 11.35 4.21
C TYR A 149 -9.39 12.32 5.03
N LEU A 150 -9.57 13.63 4.86
CA LEU A 150 -8.76 14.62 5.59
C LEU A 150 -8.97 14.53 7.10
N ASN A 151 -10.20 14.26 7.56
CA ASN A 151 -10.49 14.07 8.98
C ASN A 151 -9.79 12.81 9.52
N VAL A 152 -9.89 11.69 8.81
CA VAL A 152 -9.25 10.41 9.20
C VAL A 152 -7.73 10.55 9.21
N VAL A 153 -7.13 11.18 8.20
CA VAL A 153 -5.67 11.42 8.17
C VAL A 153 -5.22 12.34 9.29
N ASN A 154 -6.00 13.37 9.62
CA ASN A 154 -5.70 14.22 10.77
C ASN A 154 -5.78 13.44 12.09
N GLU A 155 -6.75 12.53 12.26
CA GLU A 155 -6.80 11.64 13.41
C GLU A 155 -5.55 10.75 13.48
N ILE A 156 -5.20 10.08 12.38
CA ILE A 156 -4.02 9.19 12.29
C ILE A 156 -2.74 9.95 12.64
N ARG A 157 -2.52 11.14 12.07
CA ARG A 157 -1.32 11.95 12.28
C ARG A 157 -1.17 12.46 13.72
N ASN A 158 -2.29 12.68 14.41
CA ASN A 158 -2.30 13.11 15.80
C ASN A 158 -2.31 11.94 16.80
N THR A 159 -2.38 10.70 16.30
CA THR A 159 -2.40 9.48 17.12
C THR A 159 -0.99 8.89 17.20
N ARG A 160 -0.61 8.47 18.41
CA ARG A 160 0.69 7.83 18.63
C ARG A 160 0.69 6.46 17.94
N GLU A 161 1.81 6.11 17.32
CA GLU A 161 1.90 4.94 16.43
C GLU A 161 1.47 3.62 17.10
N ASP A 162 1.83 3.42 18.37
CA ASP A 162 1.49 2.23 19.16
C ASP A 162 0.01 2.14 19.56
N THR A 163 -0.76 3.19 19.31
CA THR A 163 -2.20 3.28 19.61
C THR A 163 -3.06 3.43 18.36
N LEU A 164 -2.46 3.37 17.17
CA LEU A 164 -3.20 3.38 15.92
C LEU A 164 -4.11 2.14 15.85
N GLN A 165 -5.35 2.36 15.43
CA GLN A 165 -6.25 1.28 15.06
C GLN A 165 -5.79 0.61 13.77
N ASP A 166 -6.33 -0.57 13.48
CA ASP A 166 -6.05 -1.28 12.24
C ASP A 166 -6.50 -0.46 11.01
N PHE A 167 -5.75 -0.59 9.92
CA PHE A 167 -6.03 0.13 8.67
C PHE A 167 -7.49 -0.04 8.20
N GLU A 168 -8.03 -1.25 8.31
CA GLU A 168 -9.41 -1.56 7.92
C GLU A 168 -10.42 -0.65 8.63
N THR A 169 -10.20 -0.36 9.91
CA THR A 169 -11.10 0.49 10.70
C THR A 169 -11.14 1.90 10.14
N TYR A 170 -9.98 2.49 9.83
CA TYR A 170 -9.90 3.81 9.21
C TYR A 170 -10.48 3.82 7.79
N SER A 171 -10.15 2.79 6.99
CA SER A 171 -10.60 2.68 5.61
C SER A 171 -12.13 2.55 5.48
N SER A 172 -12.77 1.88 6.45
CA SER A 172 -14.22 1.68 6.48
C SER A 172 -15.01 2.98 6.68
N GLN A 173 -14.35 4.04 7.14
CA GLN A 173 -14.97 5.35 7.29
C GLN A 173 -15.15 6.06 5.95
N LEU A 174 -14.32 5.75 4.95
CA LEU A 174 -14.45 6.35 3.62
C LEU A 174 -15.76 5.92 2.95
N PRO A 175 -16.58 6.86 2.45
CA PRO A 175 -17.83 6.52 1.82
C PRO A 175 -17.57 5.75 0.53
N SER A 176 -18.10 4.54 0.40
CA SER A 176 -17.93 3.72 -0.81
C SER A 176 -18.63 4.33 -2.03
N PRO A 177 -18.15 4.06 -3.25
CA PRO A 177 -18.79 4.53 -4.48
C PRO A 177 -20.24 4.04 -4.58
N GLN A 178 -21.13 4.94 -4.97
CA GLN A 178 -22.51 4.61 -5.27
C GLN A 178 -22.62 4.29 -6.75
N LYS A 179 -22.97 3.04 -7.08
CA LYS A 179 -23.33 2.69 -8.45
C LYS A 179 -24.51 3.54 -8.90
N ALA A 180 -24.41 4.11 -10.09
CA ALA A 180 -25.56 4.70 -10.75
C ALA A 180 -26.69 3.65 -10.80
N LEU A 181 -27.89 4.03 -10.32
CA LEU A 181 -29.10 3.24 -10.49
C LEU A 181 -29.49 3.25 -11.97
N ILE A 182 -28.79 2.46 -12.78
CA ILE A 182 -29.12 2.23 -14.17
C ILE A 182 -29.41 0.72 -14.28
N ASP A 183 -30.69 0.38 -14.21
CA ASP A 183 -31.24 -0.87 -14.76
C ASP A 183 -31.39 -0.72 -16.29
#